data_AF-A0A948XKF9-F1
#
_entry.id   AF-A0A948XKF9-F1
#
_cell.length_a   1.000
_cell.length_b   1.000
_cell.length_c   1.000
_cell.angle_alpha   90.00
_cell.angle_beta   90.00
_cell.angle_gamma   90.00
#
_symmetry.space_group_name_H-M   'P 1'
#
loop_
_entity.id
_entity.type
_entity.pdbx_description
1 polymer ?
#
loop_
_entity_poly.entity_id
_entity_poly.type
_entity_poly.pdbx_seq_one_letter_code
_entity_poly.pdbx_strand_id
1 'polypeptide(L)'
;MNKRRDWIAILDFGSQYTRLIARRVRECGVYSEILPYNIDSRKLLSKKPQAVILSGGPASVAARRSPMCDRDIFRSGLPVLGICYGAQLMAGVLGGKVARA
;
A
#
# COMPACT_ATOMS: atom_id res chain seq x y z
N MET A 1 -7.28 -6.80 28.92
CA MET A 1 -6.77 -5.86 27.89
C MET A 1 -7.24 -6.28 26.51
N ASN A 2 -8.02 -5.45 25.82
CA ASN A 2 -8.30 -5.65 24.39
C ASN A 2 -7.01 -5.42 23.61
N LYS A 3 -6.23 -6.49 23.34
CA LYS A 3 -5.13 -6.44 22.38
C LYS A 3 -5.74 -6.07 21.03
N ARG A 4 -5.63 -4.80 20.63
CA ARG A 4 -5.83 -4.42 19.22
C ARG A 4 -4.88 -5.30 18.43
N ARG A 5 -5.41 -6.06 17.47
CA ARG A 5 -4.57 -6.93 16.64
C ARG A 5 -3.63 -6.05 15.84
N ASP A 6 -2.33 -6.26 16.01
CA ASP A 6 -1.34 -5.69 15.11
C ASP A 6 -1.61 -6.25 13.72
N TRP A 7 -1.83 -5.35 12.76
CA TRP A 7 -2.21 -5.72 11.42
C TRP A 7 -1.62 -4.82 10.35
N ILE A 8 -1.43 -5.40 9.17
CA ILE A 8 -0.87 -4.73 8.00
C ILE A 8 -1.98 -4.51 6.96
N ALA A 9 -2.08 -3.27 6.47
CA ALA A 9 -2.95 -2.95 5.35
C ALA A 9 -2.20 -3.17 4.03
N ILE A 10 -2.83 -3.90 3.10
CA ILE A 10 -2.28 -4.12 1.76
C ILE A 10 -3.19 -3.42 0.77
N LEU A 11 -2.72 -2.32 0.17
CA LEU A 11 -3.45 -1.59 -0.86
C LEU A 11 -3.23 -2.25 -2.22
N ASP A 12 -4.32 -2.73 -2.81
CA ASP A 12 -4.30 -3.46 -4.06
C ASP A 12 -4.43 -2.52 -5.27
N PHE A 13 -3.36 -2.44 -6.08
CA PHE A 13 -3.33 -1.72 -7.35
C PHE A 13 -3.60 -2.63 -8.57
N GLY A 14 -4.13 -3.83 -8.33
CA GLY A 14 -4.46 -4.81 -9.38
C GLY A 14 -3.35 -5.82 -9.66
N SER A 15 -2.43 -6.04 -8.71
CA SER A 15 -1.39 -7.06 -8.87
C SER A 15 -1.98 -8.47 -8.83
N GLN A 16 -1.54 -9.33 -9.75
CA GLN A 16 -1.73 -10.78 -9.61
C GLN A 16 -1.14 -11.35 -8.30
N TYR A 17 -0.15 -10.66 -7.71
CA TYR A 17 0.55 -11.10 -6.50
C TYR A 17 -0.01 -10.54 -5.20
N THR A 18 -1.06 -9.69 -5.21
CA THR A 18 -1.59 -9.08 -3.97
C THR A 18 -1.99 -10.15 -2.94
N ARG A 19 -2.63 -11.24 -3.38
CA ARG A 19 -3.01 -12.36 -2.50
C ARG A 19 -1.79 -13.12 -1.97
N LEU A 20 -0.72 -13.23 -2.76
CA LEU A 20 0.54 -13.85 -2.32
C LEU A 20 1.22 -12.99 -1.24
N ILE A 21 1.26 -11.67 -1.41
CA ILE A 21 1.77 -10.74 -0.39
C ILE A 21 0.99 -10.92 0.92
N ALA A 22 -0.35 -10.94 0.85
CA ALA A 22 -1.18 -11.16 2.04
C ALA A 22 -0.91 -12.50 2.72
N ARG A 23 -0.70 -13.56 1.93
CA ARG A 23 -0.32 -14.88 2.44
C ARG A 23 1.05 -14.84 3.13
N ARG A 24 2.07 -14.21 2.54
CA ARG A 24 3.41 -14.11 3.13
C ARG A 24 3.41 -13.34 4.45
N VAL A 25 2.65 -12.24 4.55
CA VAL A 25 2.49 -11.51 5.81
C VAL A 25 1.87 -12.39 6.90
N ARG A 26 0.89 -13.22 6.54
CA ARG A 26 0.25 -14.15 7.48
C ARG A 26 1.16 -15.32 7.87
N GLU A 27 1.99 -15.80 6.95
CA GLU A 27 3.02 -16.81 7.25
C GLU A 27 4.08 -16.27 8.22
N CYS A 28 4.30 -14.94 8.26
CA CYS A 28 5.10 -14.27 9.30
C CYS A 28 4.35 -14.07 10.63
N GLY A 29 3.13 -14.60 10.79
CA GLY A 29 2.36 -14.52 12.04
C GLY A 29 1.60 -13.21 12.24
N VAL A 30 1.49 -12.35 11.21
CA VAL A 30 0.83 -11.03 11.32
C VAL A 30 -0.50 -11.02 10.55
N TYR A 31 -1.55 -10.44 11.14
CA TYR A 31 -2.83 -10.29 10.45
C TYR A 31 -2.71 -9.29 9.29
N SER A 32 -3.38 -9.57 8.17
CA SER A 32 -3.37 -8.68 7.00
C SER A 32 -4.75 -8.61 6.35
N GLU A 33 -5.12 -7.40 5.92
CA GLU A 33 -6.30 -7.14 5.07
C GLU A 33 -5.87 -6.57 3.73
N ILE A 34 -6.47 -7.07 2.65
CA ILE A 34 -6.38 -6.47 1.33
C ILE A 34 -7.48 -5.43 1.21
N LEU A 35 -7.11 -4.21 0.84
CA LEU A 35 -8.00 -3.07 0.70
C LEU A 35 -7.81 -2.45 -0.70
N PRO A 36 -8.83 -1.82 -1.27
CA PRO A 36 -8.69 -1.14 -2.55
C PRO A 36 -7.72 0.05 -2.42
N TYR A 37 -6.92 0.31 -3.46
CA TYR A 37 -5.90 1.38 -3.44
C TYR A 37 -6.47 2.78 -3.18
N ASN A 38 -7.73 3.03 -3.54
CA ASN A 38 -8.41 4.31 -3.43
C ASN A 38 -9.18 4.47 -2.10
N ILE A 39 -8.89 3.64 -1.10
CA ILE A 39 -9.46 3.81 0.24
C ILE A 39 -9.09 5.19 0.79
N ASP A 40 -10.08 5.88 1.38
CA ASP A 40 -9.87 7.14 2.10
C ASP A 40 -8.87 6.92 3.25
N SER A 41 -7.83 7.76 3.31
CA SER A 41 -6.77 7.63 4.32
C SER A 41 -7.31 7.75 5.74
N ARG A 42 -8.30 8.62 6.02
CA ARG A 42 -8.89 8.77 7.35
C ARG A 42 -9.60 7.49 7.78
N LYS A 43 -10.34 6.86 6.86
CA LYS A 43 -10.96 5.54 7.10
C LYS A 43 -9.90 4.49 7.39
N LEU A 44 -8.82 4.43 6.61
CA LEU A 44 -7.71 3.49 6.84
C LEU A 44 -7.05 3.72 8.20
N LEU A 45 -6.68 4.96 8.52
CA LEU A 45 -5.98 5.34 9.74
C LEU A 45 -6.86 5.17 11.00
N SER A 46 -8.17 5.33 10.88
CA SER A 46 -9.12 5.06 11.99
C SER A 46 -9.08 3.60 12.46
N LYS A 47 -8.76 2.66 11.54
CA LYS A 47 -8.56 1.24 11.85
C LYS A 47 -7.21 0.95 12.52
N LYS A 48 -6.30 1.94 12.59
CA LYS A 48 -4.96 1.89 13.19
C LYS A 48 -4.12 0.68 12.72
N PRO A 49 -3.81 0.55 11.41
CA PRO A 49 -2.81 -0.42 10.95
C PRO A 49 -1.43 -0.07 11.51
N GLN A 50 -0.56 -1.08 11.62
CA GLN A 50 0.83 -0.90 12.04
C GLN A 50 1.76 -0.54 10.87
N ALA A 51 1.42 -0.95 9.65
CA ALA A 51 2.11 -0.54 8.43
C ALA A 51 1.18 -0.68 7.20
N VAL A 52 1.62 -0.09 6.09
CA VAL A 52 0.91 -0.15 4.80
C VAL A 52 1.84 -0.73 3.72
N ILE A 53 1.34 -1.70 2.96
CA ILE A 53 2.01 -2.24 1.77
C ILE A 53 1.24 -1.76 0.54
N LEU A 54 1.92 -1.10 -0.39
CA LEU A 54 1.40 -0.73 -1.70
C LEU A 54 1.77 -1.84 -2.69
N SER A 55 0.77 -2.59 -3.17
CA SER A 55 1.02 -3.70 -4.08
C SER A 55 1.49 -3.22 -5.47
N GLY A 56 1.95 -4.18 -6.28
CA GLY A 56 2.20 -3.92 -7.69
C GLY A 56 0.91 -3.69 -8.48
N GLY A 57 1.05 -3.48 -9.78
CA GLY A 57 -0.10 -3.38 -10.67
C GLY A 57 0.36 -3.40 -12.13
N PRO A 58 -0.54 -3.72 -13.07
CA PRO A 58 -0.22 -3.69 -14.50
C PRO A 58 -0.13 -2.26 -15.04
N ALA A 59 -0.58 -1.27 -14.27
CA ALA A 59 -0.56 0.12 -14.67
C ALA A 59 0.88 0.67 -14.72
N SER A 60 1.11 1.65 -15.59
CA SER A 60 2.33 2.46 -15.58
C SER A 60 2.10 3.73 -14.78
N VAL A 61 3.00 4.11 -13.86
CA VAL A 61 2.89 5.36 -13.09
C VAL A 61 2.88 6.62 -13.97
N ALA A 62 3.45 6.55 -15.17
CA ALA A 62 3.56 7.70 -16.07
C ALA A 62 2.25 8.06 -16.81
N ALA A 63 1.20 7.24 -16.70
CA ALA A 63 -0.07 7.52 -17.36
C ALA A 63 -0.89 8.59 -16.62
N ARG A 64 -1.63 9.42 -17.36
CA ARG A 64 -2.38 10.56 -16.79
C ARG A 64 -3.51 10.16 -15.82
N ARG A 65 -3.87 8.87 -15.77
CA ARG A 65 -4.94 8.30 -14.91
C ARG A 65 -4.44 7.10 -14.11
N SER A 66 -3.15 7.08 -13.79
CA SER A 66 -2.57 5.97 -13.04
C SER A 66 -3.21 5.85 -11.65
N PRO A 67 -3.53 4.63 -11.19
CA PRO A 67 -4.06 4.38 -9.86
C PRO A 67 -3.22 5.05 -8.75
N MET A 68 -3.79 5.98 -8.00
CA MET A 68 -3.10 6.65 -6.89
C MET A 68 -3.77 6.31 -5.57
N CYS A 69 -2.97 6.03 -4.54
CA CYS A 69 -3.46 6.06 -3.17
C CYS A 69 -3.51 7.49 -2.65
N ASP A 70 -4.25 7.67 -1.56
CA ASP A 70 -4.30 8.93 -0.83
C ASP A 70 -2.91 9.29 -0.28
N ARG A 71 -2.45 10.51 -0.56
CA ARG A 71 -1.10 10.99 -0.20
C ARG A 71 -0.92 11.13 1.31
N ASP A 72 -2.00 11.30 2.05
CA ASP A 72 -1.93 11.44 3.51
C ASP A 72 -1.47 10.15 4.21
N ILE A 73 -1.51 9.01 3.50
CA ILE A 73 -0.88 7.76 3.96
C ILE A 73 0.62 7.96 4.22
N PHE A 74 1.33 8.66 3.33
CA PHE A 74 2.78 8.92 3.49
C PHE A 74 3.09 9.95 4.58
N ARG A 75 2.09 10.74 5.01
CA ARG A 75 2.22 11.73 6.09
C ARG A 75 1.81 11.17 7.46
N SER A 76 1.23 9.97 7.49
CA SER A 76 0.69 9.36 8.70
C SER A 76 1.73 8.93 9.74
N GLY A 77 3.01 8.89 9.35
CA GLY A 77 4.10 8.35 10.19
C GLY A 77 4.15 6.81 10.22
N LEU A 78 3.23 6.12 9.54
CA LEU A 78 3.28 4.67 9.42
C LEU A 78 4.41 4.24 8.46
N PRO A 79 5.08 3.10 8.73
CA PRO A 79 5.94 2.46 7.76
C PRO A 79 5.16 2.12 6.48
N VAL A 80 5.71 2.46 5.31
CA VAL A 80 5.13 2.17 4.00
C VAL A 80 6.12 1.39 3.15
N LEU A 81 5.70 0.23 2.63
CA LEU A 81 6.47 -0.56 1.68
C LEU A 81 5.80 -0.52 0.30
N GLY A 82 6.50 0.00 -0.71
CA GLY A 82 6.06 -0.06 -2.10
C GLY A 82 6.67 -1.24 -2.84
N ILE A 83 5.85 -2.01 -3.58
CA ILE A 83 6.32 -3.14 -4.42
C ILE A 83 6.03 -2.83 -5.89
N CYS A 84 7.06 -2.83 -6.73
CA CYS A 84 6.95 -2.56 -8.17
C CYS A 84 6.21 -1.24 -8.45
N TYR A 85 4.97 -1.29 -8.96
CA TYR A 85 4.12 -0.11 -9.13
C TYR A 85 3.99 0.73 -7.86
N GLY A 86 3.78 0.11 -6.70
CA GLY A 86 3.72 0.82 -5.43
C GLY A 86 5.00 1.58 -5.08
N ALA A 87 6.17 1.05 -5.47
CA ALA A 87 7.46 1.72 -5.30
C ALA A 87 7.62 2.92 -6.24
N GLN A 88 7.19 2.76 -7.51
CA GLN A 88 7.18 3.86 -8.48
C GLN A 88 6.24 4.99 -8.03
N LEU A 89 5.05 4.64 -7.53
CA LEU A 89 4.08 5.60 -7.01
C LEU A 89 4.65 6.38 -5.83
N MET A 90 5.24 5.66 -4.88
CA MET A 90 5.90 6.26 -3.71
C MET A 90 7.02 7.21 -4.14
N ALA A 91 7.89 6.81 -5.08
CA ALA A 91 8.94 7.67 -5.60
C ALA A 91 8.38 8.97 -6.19
N GLY A 92 7.34 8.89 -7.02
CA GLY A 92 6.71 10.07 -7.62
C GLY A 92 6.02 10.99 -6.60
N VAL A 93 5.31 10.42 -5.62
CA VAL A 93 4.60 11.20 -4.58
C VAL A 93 5.58 11.92 -3.65
N LEU A 94 6.74 11.31 -3.37
CA LEU A 94 7.76 11.88 -2.49
C LEU A 94 8.76 12.80 -3.23
N GLY A 95 8.45 13.21 -4.46
CA GLY A 95 9.25 14.18 -5.22
C GLY A 95 10.41 13.58 -6.03
N GLY A 96 10.53 12.25 -6.07
CA GLY A 96 11.44 11.55 -6.96
C GLY A 96 10.96 11.54 -8.41
N LYS A 97 11.83 11.08 -9.31
CA LYS A 97 11.53 10.94 -10.74
C LYS A 97 11.50 9.46 -11.12
N VAL A 98 10.45 9.03 -11.82
CA VAL A 98 10.34 7.69 -12.40
C VAL A 98 10.58 7.80 -13.89
N ALA A 99 11.63 7.14 -14.38
CA ALA A 99 11.95 7.05 -15.80
C ALA A 99 11.51 5.70 -16.36
N ARG A 100 11.22 5.67 -17.66
CA ARG A 100 11.16 4.41 -18.40
C ARG A 100 12.59 3.95 -18.68
N ALA A 101 12.81 2.63 -18.63
CA ALA A 101 14.03 2.02 -19.14
C ALA A 101 14.04 2.07 -20.67
#